data_AF-A0A7C1TI61-F1
#
_entry.id   AF-A0A7C1TI61-F1
#
_cell.length_a   1.000
_cell.length_b   1.000
_cell.length_c   1.000
_cell.angle_alpha   90.00
_cell.angle_beta   90.00
_cell.angle_gamma   90.00
#
_symmetry.space_group_name_H-M   'P 1'
#
loop_
_entity.id
_entity.type
_entity.pdbx_description
1 polymer ?
#
loop_
_entity_poly.entity_id
_entity_poly.type
_entity_poly.pdbx_seq_one_letter_code
_entity_poly.pdbx_strand_id
1 'polypeptide(L)'
;MSTRQWYFASVTVETAATAVAAAHHAIRLPGVENGAWVEASLGFLEQLAATGKRKSVIPNYILEMLAFLDWDREFDEAFGCREPAHRRRIRRARKQGTSSRLRCRNNQYLLADIQLVKRTSDLDWIDLRDVAIQVLDYLIRAEEDPKTGVWRLEIRLQDSVVAEARGYIKSIATGRGPAPARLSALRYFLRAFEAKHRYAPGAWRQFEELSKYAKAMAKRHIKPQLSRQADKSLPAIRTTNTLIIPEANPFMDQAPLEAWERWFSPYRCGFD
;
A
#
# COMPACT_ATOMS: atom_id res chain seq x y z
N MET A 1 4.95 6.54 -34.52
CA MET A 1 4.40 5.64 -33.48
C MET A 1 5.17 5.85 -32.19
N SER A 2 4.55 6.34 -31.11
CA SER A 2 5.26 6.43 -29.82
C SER A 2 5.50 5.02 -29.29
N THR A 3 6.76 4.62 -29.13
CA THR A 3 7.08 3.34 -28.50
C THR A 3 6.44 3.32 -27.12
N ARG A 4 5.52 2.37 -26.91
CA ARG A 4 4.76 2.15 -25.66
C ARG A 4 5.65 1.51 -24.58
N GLN A 5 6.93 1.88 -24.57
CA GLN A 5 7.95 1.35 -23.68
C GLN A 5 7.95 2.21 -22.42
N TRP A 6 7.84 1.52 -21.29
CA TRP A 6 7.95 2.11 -19.97
C TRP A 6 9.28 1.71 -19.38
N TYR A 7 9.92 2.64 -18.70
CA TYR A 7 11.18 2.44 -18.04
C TYR A 7 11.00 2.75 -16.57
N PHE A 8 11.88 2.21 -15.74
CA PHE A 8 12.00 2.67 -14.38
C PHE A 8 13.44 2.96 -14.00
N ALA A 9 13.58 3.86 -13.05
CA ALA A 9 14.81 4.11 -12.33
C ALA A 9 14.48 4.03 -10.83
N SER A 10 15.38 3.46 -10.04
CA SER A 10 15.30 3.52 -8.58
C SER A 10 16.26 4.57 -8.08
N VAL A 11 15.77 5.47 -7.24
CA VAL A 11 16.58 6.46 -6.54
C VAL A 11 16.47 6.19 -5.06
N THR A 12 17.60 5.97 -4.40
CA THR A 12 17.66 5.76 -2.95
C THR A 12 18.03 7.07 -2.28
N VAL A 13 17.21 7.49 -1.32
CA VAL A 13 17.54 8.57 -0.40
C VAL A 13 18.50 8.02 0.64
N GLU A 14 19.73 8.52 0.64
CA GLU A 14 20.77 8.09 1.59
C GLU A 14 20.49 8.60 3.00
N THR A 15 19.76 9.72 3.13
CA THR A 15 19.34 10.26 4.41
C THR A 15 18.38 9.29 5.12
N ALA A 16 18.62 9.02 6.40
CA ALA A 16 17.71 8.22 7.23
C ALA A 16 16.45 9.03 7.60
N ALA A 17 15.29 8.38 7.62
CA ALA A 17 14.07 8.94 8.18
C ALA A 17 14.18 8.98 9.71
N THR A 18 14.45 10.15 10.28
CA THR A 18 14.56 10.34 11.74
C THR A 18 13.36 11.12 12.27
N ALA A 19 13.00 10.90 13.54
CA ALA A 19 11.97 11.71 14.20
C ALA A 19 12.33 13.20 14.21
N VAL A 20 13.61 13.55 14.29
CA VAL A 20 14.12 14.92 14.22
C VAL A 20 13.81 15.57 12.88
N ALA A 21 14.14 14.88 11.77
CA ALA A 21 13.80 15.37 10.43
C ALA A 21 12.28 15.49 10.24
N ALA A 22 11.51 14.51 10.72
CA ALA A 22 10.05 14.57 10.69
C ALA A 22 9.50 15.76 11.48
N ALA A 23 10.05 16.05 12.67
CA ALA A 23 9.62 17.15 13.53
C ALA A 23 9.89 18.51 12.90
N HIS A 24 11.08 18.68 12.33
CA HIS A 24 11.44 19.90 11.61
C HIS A 24 10.44 20.27 10.52
N HIS A 25 9.90 19.29 9.78
CA HIS A 25 8.85 19.53 8.78
C HIS A 25 7.47 19.67 9.40
N ALA A 26 7.12 18.85 10.38
CA ALA A 26 5.81 18.86 11.02
C ALA A 26 5.51 20.19 11.74
N ILE A 27 6.51 20.79 12.40
CA ILE A 27 6.39 22.09 13.09
C ILE A 27 6.06 23.23 12.12
N ARG A 28 6.49 23.10 10.86
CA ARG A 28 6.27 24.11 9.81
C ARG A 28 4.93 23.93 9.09
N LEU A 29 4.15 22.90 9.43
CA LEU A 29 2.83 22.72 8.84
C LEU A 29 1.90 23.84 9.29
N PRO A 30 1.06 24.38 8.39
CA PRO A 30 0.12 25.43 8.74
C PRO A 30 -0.76 25.04 9.93
N GLY A 31 -0.82 25.93 10.92
CA GLY A 31 -1.68 25.78 12.10
C GLY A 31 -1.06 25.04 13.29
N VAL A 32 0.18 24.56 13.19
CA VAL A 32 0.88 23.97 14.33
C VAL A 32 1.34 25.07 15.30
N GLU A 33 0.79 25.07 16.51
CA GLU A 33 1.06 26.11 17.53
C GLU A 33 2.05 25.65 18.62
N ASN A 34 2.28 24.34 18.77
CA ASN A 34 3.13 23.79 19.83
C ASN A 34 4.19 22.81 19.29
N GLY A 35 5.41 23.30 19.07
CA GLY A 35 6.50 22.49 18.55
C GLY A 35 6.97 21.38 19.50
N ALA A 36 6.97 21.62 20.82
CA ALA A 36 7.39 20.62 21.81
C ALA A 36 6.44 19.42 21.85
N TRP A 37 5.14 19.67 21.67
CA TRP A 37 4.13 18.62 21.51
C TRP A 37 4.37 17.76 20.26
N VAL A 38 4.72 18.40 19.13
CA VAL A 38 5.02 17.70 17.88
C VAL A 38 6.26 16.81 18.03
N GLU A 39 7.32 17.33 18.64
CA GLU A 39 8.54 16.55 18.92
C GLU A 39 8.25 15.35 19.82
N ALA A 40 7.48 15.53 20.90
CA ALA A 40 7.08 14.44 21.79
C ALA A 40 6.21 13.38 21.07
N SER A 41 5.27 13.83 20.23
CA SER A 41 4.39 12.94 19.46
C SER A 41 5.16 12.11 18.43
N LEU A 42 6.13 12.72 17.75
CA LEU A 42 6.97 12.01 16.78
C LEU A 42 7.98 11.08 17.46
N GLY A 43 8.52 11.46 18.63
CA GLY A 43 9.32 10.57 19.46
C GLY A 43 8.53 9.34 19.92
N PHE A 44 7.25 9.51 20.28
CA PHE A 44 6.37 8.37 20.55
C PHE A 44 6.16 7.48 19.32
N LEU A 45 5.92 8.06 18.14
CA LEU A 45 5.77 7.29 16.91
C LEU A 45 7.06 6.52 16.56
N GLU A 46 8.24 7.08 16.85
CA GLU A 46 9.53 6.41 16.64
C GLU A 46 9.69 5.21 17.56
N GLN A 47 9.34 5.33 18.83
CA GLN A 47 9.32 4.21 19.77
C GLN A 47 8.33 3.12 19.34
N LEU A 48 7.14 3.52 18.87
CA LEU A 48 6.13 2.57 18.37
C LEU A 48 6.59 1.88 17.06
N ALA A 49 7.28 2.62 16.19
CA ALA A 49 7.90 2.11 14.97
C ALA A 49 8.99 1.06 15.28
N ALA A 50 9.81 1.29 16.31
CA ALA A 50 10.88 0.39 16.73
C ALA A 50 10.37 -0.98 17.24
N THR A 51 9.09 -1.09 17.63
CA THR A 51 8.52 -2.37 18.12
C THR A 51 8.45 -3.48 17.06
N GLY A 52 8.56 -3.16 15.76
CA GLY A 52 8.61 -4.14 14.66
C GLY A 52 7.34 -4.97 14.43
N LYS A 53 6.28 -4.76 15.21
CA LYS A 53 4.99 -5.46 15.07
C LYS A 53 4.20 -4.91 13.88
N ARG A 54 3.14 -5.57 13.42
CA ARG A 54 2.23 -5.02 12.37
C ARG A 54 1.74 -3.58 12.65
N LYS A 55 1.71 -3.17 13.91
CA LYS A 55 1.36 -1.82 14.37
C LYS A 55 2.42 -0.76 14.07
N SER A 56 3.68 -1.13 13.81
CA SER A 56 4.77 -0.19 13.50
C SER A 56 4.73 0.36 12.08
N VAL A 57 3.93 -0.22 11.18
CA VAL A 57 3.88 0.18 9.76
C VAL A 57 3.35 1.60 9.58
N ILE A 58 2.29 1.96 10.30
CA ILE A 58 1.67 3.29 10.19
C ILE A 58 2.58 4.38 10.79
N PRO A 59 3.13 4.21 12.02
CA PRO A 59 4.12 5.14 12.57
C PRO A 59 5.35 5.33 11.67
N ASN A 60 5.93 4.24 11.15
CA ASN A 60 7.04 4.33 10.19
C ASN A 60 6.66 5.13 8.95
N TYR A 61 5.48 4.90 8.39
CA TYR A 61 5.01 5.62 7.21
C TYR A 61 4.86 7.13 7.46
N ILE A 62 4.33 7.52 8.63
CA ILE A 62 4.17 8.94 9.00
C ILE A 62 5.54 9.60 9.18
N LEU A 63 6.46 8.95 9.89
CA LEU A 63 7.82 9.45 10.10
C LEU A 63 8.56 9.61 8.77
N GLU A 64 8.51 8.61 7.90
CA GLU A 64 9.14 8.65 6.57
C GLU A 64 8.54 9.76 5.69
N MET A 65 7.21 9.90 5.68
CA MET A 65 6.54 10.95 4.89
C MET A 65 6.98 12.35 5.32
N LEU A 66 7.05 12.61 6.62
CA LEU A 66 7.43 13.90 7.15
C LEU A 66 8.93 14.14 6.97
N ALA A 67 9.77 13.16 7.33
CA ALA A 67 11.23 13.28 7.27
C ALA A 67 11.76 13.51 5.86
N PHE A 68 11.06 13.03 4.83
CA PHE A 68 11.50 13.17 3.45
C PHE A 68 10.68 14.16 2.62
N LEU A 69 9.85 14.99 3.25
CA LEU A 69 8.90 15.86 2.55
C LEU A 69 9.58 16.80 1.54
N ASP A 70 10.69 17.44 1.92
CA ASP A 70 11.40 18.38 1.04
C ASP A 70 12.03 17.67 -0.15
N TRP A 71 12.69 16.53 0.08
CA TRP A 71 13.25 15.72 -1.01
C TRP A 71 12.16 15.20 -1.95
N ASP A 72 11.01 14.80 -1.39
CA ASP A 72 9.84 14.41 -2.16
C ASP A 72 9.31 15.54 -3.07
N ARG A 73 9.29 16.78 -2.56
CA ARG A 73 8.87 17.96 -3.32
C ARG A 73 9.85 18.28 -4.43
N GLU A 74 11.14 18.36 -4.12
CA GLU A 74 12.19 18.61 -5.10
C GLU A 74 12.17 17.57 -6.22
N PHE A 75 12.01 16.29 -5.85
CA PHE A 75 11.89 15.20 -6.81
C PHE A 75 10.63 15.32 -7.67
N ASP A 76 9.48 15.64 -7.06
CA ASP A 76 8.23 15.83 -7.79
C ASP A 76 8.32 16.99 -8.80
N GLU A 77 9.00 18.08 -8.43
CA GLU A 77 9.24 19.25 -9.29
C GLU A 77 10.20 18.91 -10.44
N ALA A 78 11.31 18.22 -10.15
CA ALA A 78 12.31 17.85 -11.15
C ALA A 78 11.71 16.96 -12.26
N PHE A 79 10.90 15.97 -11.88
CA PHE A 79 10.39 14.96 -12.82
C PHE A 79 8.93 15.17 -13.25
N GLY A 80 8.18 16.07 -12.60
CA GLY A 80 6.77 16.33 -12.90
C GLY A 80 5.81 15.19 -12.53
N CYS A 81 6.15 14.39 -11.50
CA CYS A 81 5.45 13.15 -11.17
C CYS A 81 3.99 13.34 -10.71
N ARG A 82 3.70 14.45 -10.00
CA ARG A 82 2.37 14.77 -9.45
C ARG A 82 1.62 15.85 -10.20
N GLU A 83 2.03 16.16 -11.44
CA GLU A 83 1.36 17.19 -12.23
C GLU A 83 -0.13 16.89 -12.49
N PRO A 84 -1.00 17.92 -12.47
CA PRO A 84 -2.40 17.78 -12.86
C PRO A 84 -2.57 17.20 -14.27
N ALA A 85 -3.68 16.51 -14.52
CA ALA A 85 -3.93 15.84 -15.80
C ALA A 85 -3.80 16.75 -17.04
N HIS A 86 -4.22 18.02 -16.93
CA HIS A 86 -4.10 18.99 -18.02
C HIS A 86 -2.64 19.33 -18.35
N ARG A 87 -1.76 19.51 -17.33
CA ARG A 87 -0.32 19.76 -17.53
C ARG A 87 0.37 18.58 -18.18
N ARG A 88 0.05 17.35 -17.73
CA ARG A 88 0.57 16.12 -18.35
C ARG A 88 0.19 15.98 -19.83
N ARG A 89 -1.03 16.38 -20.21
CA ARG A 89 -1.46 16.42 -21.64
C ARG A 89 -0.61 17.41 -22.44
N ILE A 90 -0.37 18.61 -21.90
CA ILE A 90 0.48 19.63 -22.54
C ILE A 90 1.92 19.12 -22.72
N ARG A 91 2.51 18.48 -21.69
CA ARG A 91 3.86 17.88 -21.77
C ARG A 91 3.95 16.81 -22.86
N ARG A 92 2.96 15.93 -22.95
CA ARG A 92 2.91 14.90 -24.01
C ARG A 92 2.83 15.52 -25.40
N ALA A 93 1.98 16.54 -25.59
CA ALA A 93 1.88 17.26 -26.86
C ALA A 93 3.22 17.91 -27.25
N ARG A 94 3.99 18.39 -26.25
CA ARG A 94 5.33 18.96 -26.41
C ARG A 94 6.47 17.94 -26.41
N LYS A 95 6.17 16.63 -26.41
CA LYS A 95 7.17 15.54 -26.34
C LYS A 95 8.14 15.63 -25.15
N GLN A 96 7.69 16.22 -24.04
CA GLN A 96 8.52 16.41 -22.84
C GLN A 96 8.59 15.17 -21.94
N GLY A 97 7.79 14.14 -22.24
CA GLY A 97 7.66 12.92 -21.44
C GLY A 97 6.80 13.10 -20.19
N THR A 98 6.27 11.99 -19.71
CA THR A 98 5.49 11.87 -18.48
C THR A 98 6.06 10.80 -17.56
N SER A 99 5.85 11.00 -16.27
CA SER A 99 6.32 10.12 -15.21
C SER A 99 5.25 9.91 -14.14
N SER A 100 5.50 8.92 -13.31
CA SER A 100 4.84 8.70 -12.02
C SER A 100 5.87 8.11 -11.08
N ARG A 101 5.75 8.38 -9.77
CA ARG A 101 6.65 7.78 -8.78
C ARG A 101 5.89 7.02 -7.72
N LEU A 102 6.57 6.05 -7.13
CA LEU A 102 6.13 5.33 -5.94
C LEU A 102 7.23 5.38 -4.89
N ARG A 103 6.90 5.89 -3.71
CA ARG A 103 7.81 5.91 -2.55
C ARG A 103 7.62 4.63 -1.75
N CYS A 104 8.74 3.98 -1.44
CA CYS A 104 8.81 2.82 -0.55
C CYS A 104 10.03 2.99 0.36
N ARG A 105 9.79 3.47 1.59
CA ARG A 105 10.86 3.79 2.54
C ARG A 105 11.85 4.79 1.95
N ASN A 106 13.14 4.47 1.98
CA ASN A 106 14.19 5.29 1.41
C ASN A 106 14.26 5.20 -0.13
N ASN A 107 13.51 4.29 -0.76
CA ASN A 107 13.55 4.13 -2.21
C ASN A 107 12.39 4.86 -2.88
N GLN A 108 12.69 5.55 -3.97
CA GLN A 108 11.71 6.01 -4.94
C GLN A 108 11.88 5.26 -6.24
N TYR A 109 10.77 4.67 -6.70
CA TYR A 109 10.68 4.08 -8.02
C TYR A 109 10.05 5.11 -8.94
N LEU A 110 10.83 5.61 -9.89
CA LEU A 110 10.36 6.51 -10.94
C LEU A 110 9.98 5.68 -12.16
N LEU A 111 8.73 5.76 -12.59
CA LEU A 111 8.22 5.15 -13.82
C LEU A 111 8.07 6.23 -14.87
N ALA A 112 8.60 5.99 -16.07
CA ALA A 112 8.66 7.01 -17.11
C ALA A 112 8.46 6.43 -18.52
N ASP A 113 7.98 7.28 -19.42
CA ASP A 113 8.02 6.99 -20.85
C ASP A 113 9.40 7.31 -21.47
N ILE A 114 9.65 6.76 -22.65
CA ILE A 114 10.91 6.94 -23.38
C ILE A 114 11.32 8.39 -23.61
N GLN A 115 10.38 9.34 -23.69
CA GLN A 115 10.72 10.74 -23.95
C GLN A 115 11.33 11.39 -22.71
N LEU A 116 10.87 11.01 -21.51
CA LEU A 116 11.49 11.49 -20.27
C LEU A 116 12.87 10.84 -20.07
N VAL A 117 12.99 9.54 -20.31
CA VAL A 117 14.26 8.79 -20.24
C VAL A 117 15.35 9.47 -21.07
N LYS A 118 15.03 9.82 -22.32
CA LYS A 118 15.95 10.51 -23.24
C LYS A 118 16.41 11.90 -22.74
N ARG A 119 15.64 12.54 -21.86
CA ARG A 119 15.97 13.85 -21.28
C ARG A 119 16.71 13.75 -19.95
N THR A 120 16.65 12.61 -19.27
CA THR A 120 17.16 12.38 -17.92
C THR A 120 18.12 11.18 -17.96
N SER A 121 19.13 11.27 -18.83
CA SER A 121 20.07 10.17 -19.11
C SER A 121 21.06 9.89 -17.96
N ASP A 122 21.00 10.68 -16.90
CA ASP A 122 21.79 10.58 -15.68
C ASP A 122 21.31 9.47 -14.73
N LEU A 123 20.10 8.95 -14.94
CA LEU A 123 19.57 7.82 -14.17
C LEU A 123 19.81 6.49 -14.89
N ASP A 124 20.03 5.43 -14.10
CA ASP A 124 20.10 4.06 -14.58
C ASP A 124 18.69 3.54 -14.93
N TRP A 125 18.28 3.83 -16.17
CA TRP A 125 16.98 3.41 -16.69
C TRP A 125 17.00 1.96 -17.12
N ILE A 126 16.05 1.19 -16.58
CA ILE A 126 15.82 -0.20 -16.95
C ILE A 126 14.46 -0.32 -17.62
N ASP A 127 14.40 -1.06 -18.72
CA ASP A 127 13.13 -1.35 -19.40
C ASP A 127 12.26 -2.27 -18.53
N LEU A 128 11.04 -1.83 -18.23
CA LEU A 128 10.08 -2.57 -17.40
C LEU A 128 9.58 -3.88 -18.02
N ARG A 129 9.87 -4.12 -19.31
CA ARG A 129 9.53 -5.36 -19.99
C ARG A 129 10.51 -6.48 -19.65
N ASP A 130 11.75 -6.10 -19.36
CA ASP A 130 12.86 -7.03 -19.14
C ASP A 130 12.97 -7.46 -17.67
N VAL A 131 12.36 -6.70 -16.75
CA VAL A 131 12.40 -7.00 -15.31
C VAL A 131 11.07 -6.72 -14.62
N ALA A 132 10.92 -7.27 -13.40
CA ALA A 132 9.76 -7.01 -12.55
C ALA A 132 10.19 -6.28 -11.27
N ILE A 133 9.48 -5.21 -10.92
CA ILE A 133 9.80 -4.41 -9.73
C ILE A 133 9.00 -4.91 -8.54
N GLN A 134 9.68 -5.35 -7.49
CA GLN A 134 9.04 -5.69 -6.23
C GLN A 134 8.83 -4.45 -5.38
N VAL A 135 7.57 -4.15 -5.03
CA VAL A 135 7.21 -3.04 -4.15
C VAL A 135 6.29 -3.53 -3.04
N LEU A 136 6.80 -3.61 -1.81
CA LEU A 136 6.09 -4.09 -0.63
C LEU A 136 5.48 -5.49 -0.85
N ASP A 137 4.15 -5.60 -0.89
CA ASP A 137 3.42 -6.84 -1.14
C ASP A 137 3.18 -7.10 -2.64
N TYR A 138 3.57 -6.16 -3.49
CA TYR A 138 3.22 -6.10 -4.90
C TYR A 138 4.44 -6.27 -5.81
N LEU A 139 4.15 -6.59 -7.06
CA LEU A 139 5.05 -6.69 -8.19
C LEU A 139 4.46 -5.87 -9.34
N ILE A 140 5.26 -4.98 -9.91
CA ILE A 140 4.91 -4.19 -11.09
C ILE A 140 5.66 -4.77 -12.29
N ARG A 141 4.96 -5.01 -13.40
CA ARG A 141 5.56 -5.50 -14.65
C ARG A 141 4.84 -4.92 -15.87
N ALA A 142 5.57 -4.69 -16.97
CA ALA A 142 4.93 -4.43 -18.25
C ALA A 142 4.58 -5.75 -18.95
N GLU A 143 3.32 -5.91 -19.38
CA GLU A 143 2.83 -7.08 -20.12
C GLU A 143 2.11 -6.65 -21.39
N GLU A 144 2.31 -7.40 -22.47
CA GLU A 144 1.62 -7.18 -23.74
C GLU A 144 0.26 -7.88 -23.75
N ASP A 145 -0.81 -7.12 -24.03
CA ASP A 145 -2.13 -7.71 -24.24
C ASP A 145 -2.11 -8.58 -25.51
N PRO A 146 -2.32 -9.91 -25.39
CA PRO A 146 -2.15 -10.84 -26.50
C PRO A 146 -3.19 -10.65 -27.61
N LYS A 147 -4.30 -9.96 -27.35
CA LYS A 147 -5.35 -9.69 -28.35
C LYS A 147 -5.12 -8.39 -29.10
N THR A 148 -4.50 -7.41 -28.44
CA THR A 148 -4.39 -6.05 -28.99
C THR A 148 -2.96 -5.61 -29.30
N GLY A 149 -1.95 -6.36 -28.87
CA GLY A 149 -0.53 -5.97 -28.96
C GLY A 149 -0.22 -4.69 -28.16
N VAL A 150 -1.10 -4.34 -27.21
CA VAL A 150 -0.95 -3.14 -26.38
C VAL A 150 -0.23 -3.53 -25.10
N TRP A 151 0.95 -2.98 -24.89
CA TRP A 151 1.66 -3.07 -23.62
C TRP A 151 0.93 -2.29 -22.52
N ARG A 152 0.75 -2.92 -21.36
CA ARG A 152 0.10 -2.38 -20.16
C ARG A 152 0.96 -2.65 -18.94
N LEU A 153 0.83 -1.79 -17.93
CA LEU A 153 1.42 -2.04 -16.61
C LEU A 153 0.47 -2.93 -15.81
N GLU A 154 0.97 -4.09 -15.40
CA GLU A 154 0.31 -5.02 -14.49
C GLU A 154 0.85 -4.80 -13.06
N ILE A 155 -0.05 -4.76 -12.08
CA ILE A 155 0.28 -4.70 -10.65
C ILE A 155 -0.34 -5.90 -9.96
N ARG A 156 0.48 -6.87 -9.54
CA ARG A 156 0.03 -8.12 -8.92
C ARG A 156 0.65 -8.30 -7.53
N LEU A 157 0.03 -9.08 -6.66
CA LEU A 157 0.63 -9.53 -5.40
C LEU A 157 1.82 -10.44 -5.68
N GLN A 158 2.83 -10.35 -4.81
CA GLN A 158 3.97 -11.26 -4.82
C GLN A 158 3.54 -12.68 -4.47
N ASP A 159 4.25 -13.65 -5.04
CA ASP A 159 3.97 -15.07 -4.80
C ASP A 159 4.12 -15.45 -3.32
N SER A 160 5.05 -14.81 -2.61
CA SER A 160 5.23 -14.96 -1.15
C SER A 160 3.98 -14.58 -0.36
N VAL A 161 3.36 -13.44 -0.69
CA VAL A 161 2.13 -12.94 -0.06
C VAL A 161 0.96 -13.88 -0.37
N VAL A 162 0.85 -14.35 -1.61
CA VAL A 162 -0.19 -15.31 -2.01
C VAL A 162 0.02 -16.65 -1.30
N ALA A 163 1.26 -17.13 -1.17
CA ALA A 163 1.60 -18.37 -0.47
C ALA A 163 1.30 -18.28 1.03
N GLU A 164 1.67 -17.17 1.68
CA GLU A 164 1.35 -16.90 3.08
C GLU A 164 -0.17 -16.90 3.30
N ALA A 165 -0.93 -16.21 2.44
CA ALA A 165 -2.39 -16.18 2.50
C ALA A 165 -3.01 -17.58 2.36
N ARG A 166 -2.50 -18.41 1.42
CA ARG A 166 -2.91 -19.82 1.28
C ARG A 166 -2.59 -20.63 2.54
N GLY A 167 -1.42 -20.40 3.15
CA GLY A 167 -1.01 -21.00 4.41
C GLY A 167 -1.99 -20.70 5.55
N TYR A 168 -2.38 -19.43 5.72
CA TYR A 168 -3.39 -19.04 6.71
C TYR A 168 -4.77 -19.64 6.44
N ILE A 169 -5.22 -19.64 5.19
CA ILE A 169 -6.50 -20.28 4.83
C ILE A 169 -6.49 -21.76 5.21
N LYS A 170 -5.39 -22.47 4.91
CA LYS A 170 -5.23 -23.88 5.24
C LYS A 170 -5.21 -24.12 6.75
N SER A 171 -4.48 -23.30 7.52
CA SER A 171 -4.40 -23.45 8.97
C SER A 171 -5.75 -23.23 9.65
N ILE A 172 -6.53 -22.21 9.21
CA ILE A 172 -7.89 -21.99 9.68
C ILE A 172 -8.79 -23.20 9.33
N ALA A 173 -8.74 -23.66 8.09
CA ALA A 173 -9.62 -24.73 7.61
C ALA A 173 -9.31 -26.11 8.21
N THR A 174 -8.07 -26.36 8.65
CA THR A 174 -7.64 -27.65 9.23
C THR A 174 -7.44 -27.60 10.74
N GLY A 175 -7.57 -26.42 11.36
CA GLY A 175 -7.43 -26.24 12.81
C GLY A 175 -8.45 -27.02 13.64
N ARG A 176 -8.12 -27.24 14.92
CA ARG A 176 -8.89 -28.08 15.86
C ARG A 176 -10.14 -27.41 16.46
N GLY A 177 -10.39 -26.13 16.19
CA GLY A 177 -11.52 -25.39 16.74
C GLY A 177 -12.90 -25.80 16.17
N PRO A 178 -14.00 -25.37 16.79
CA PRO A 178 -15.35 -25.68 16.32
C PRO A 178 -15.61 -25.13 14.91
N ALA A 179 -16.30 -25.89 14.06
CA ALA A 179 -16.51 -25.56 12.66
C ALA A 179 -17.14 -24.18 12.41
N PRO A 180 -18.15 -23.70 13.19
CA PRO A 180 -18.69 -22.36 13.04
C PRO A 180 -17.64 -21.25 13.30
N ALA A 181 -16.79 -21.41 14.32
CA ALA A 181 -15.74 -20.44 14.63
C ALA A 181 -14.68 -20.39 13.52
N ARG A 182 -14.29 -21.55 12.97
CA ARG A 182 -13.34 -21.63 11.84
C ARG A 182 -13.92 -20.99 10.58
N LEU A 183 -15.22 -21.17 10.31
CA LEU A 183 -15.90 -20.50 9.20
C LEU A 183 -15.92 -18.97 9.39
N SER A 184 -16.19 -18.50 10.61
CA SER A 184 -16.14 -17.08 10.95
C SER A 184 -14.73 -16.49 10.77
N ALA A 185 -13.70 -17.18 11.27
CA ALA A 185 -12.30 -16.79 11.12
C ALA A 185 -11.88 -16.70 9.64
N LEU A 186 -12.32 -17.65 8.81
CA LEU A 186 -12.05 -17.63 7.37
C LEU A 186 -12.70 -16.43 6.68
N ARG A 187 -13.95 -16.09 7.06
CA ARG A 187 -14.64 -14.89 6.55
C ARG A 187 -13.91 -13.61 6.97
N TYR A 188 -13.50 -13.54 8.23
CA TYR A 188 -12.77 -12.40 8.77
C TYR A 188 -11.43 -12.20 8.04
N PHE A 189 -10.66 -13.28 7.86
CA PHE A 189 -9.40 -13.26 7.14
C PHE A 189 -9.57 -12.72 5.71
N LEU A 190 -10.52 -13.26 4.94
CA LEU A 190 -10.74 -12.82 3.55
C LEU A 190 -11.14 -11.35 3.46
N ARG A 191 -11.99 -10.85 4.37
CA ARG A 191 -12.36 -9.42 4.43
C ARG A 191 -11.16 -8.54 4.74
N ALA A 192 -10.34 -8.93 5.72
CA ALA A 192 -9.15 -8.18 6.08
C ALA A 192 -8.12 -8.16 4.93
N PHE A 193 -7.94 -9.30 4.26
CA PHE A 193 -7.05 -9.41 3.10
C PHE A 193 -7.55 -8.58 1.92
N GLU A 194 -8.85 -8.63 1.62
CA GLU A 194 -9.47 -7.77 0.60
C GLU A 194 -9.25 -6.30 0.91
N ALA A 195 -9.59 -5.87 2.13
CA ALA A 195 -9.46 -4.47 2.54
C ALA A 195 -8.02 -3.97 2.40
N LYS A 196 -7.04 -4.81 2.72
CA LYS A 196 -5.61 -4.49 2.58
C LYS A 196 -5.21 -4.30 1.11
N HIS A 197 -5.80 -5.03 0.18
CA HIS A 197 -5.33 -5.11 -1.21
C HIS A 197 -6.29 -4.58 -2.29
N ARG A 198 -7.47 -4.08 -1.89
CA ARG A 198 -8.59 -3.72 -2.78
C ARG A 198 -8.26 -2.73 -3.88
N TYR A 199 -7.32 -1.82 -3.65
CA TYR A 199 -7.00 -0.73 -4.58
C TYR A 199 -5.92 -1.07 -5.62
N ALA A 200 -5.35 -2.28 -5.58
CA ALA A 200 -4.35 -2.71 -6.55
C ALA A 200 -5.03 -3.34 -7.79
N PRO A 201 -4.96 -2.71 -8.98
CA PRO A 201 -5.75 -3.11 -10.16
C PRO A 201 -5.57 -4.55 -10.67
N GLY A 202 -4.47 -5.25 -10.33
CA GLY A 202 -4.27 -6.67 -10.64
C GLY A 202 -4.33 -7.62 -9.44
N ALA A 203 -4.41 -7.10 -8.21
CA ALA A 203 -4.60 -7.94 -7.02
C ALA A 203 -6.02 -8.52 -6.95
N TRP A 204 -6.99 -7.91 -7.63
CA TRP A 204 -8.38 -8.37 -7.64
C TRP A 204 -8.51 -9.80 -8.18
N ARG A 205 -7.84 -10.12 -9.29
CA ARG A 205 -7.88 -11.47 -9.88
C ARG A 205 -7.26 -12.52 -8.93
N GLN A 206 -6.14 -12.20 -8.30
CA GLN A 206 -5.51 -13.06 -7.32
C GLN A 206 -6.35 -13.21 -6.04
N PHE A 207 -7.09 -12.15 -5.66
CA PHE A 207 -8.05 -12.22 -4.58
C PHE A 207 -9.23 -13.14 -4.90
N GLU A 208 -9.76 -13.10 -6.13
CA GLU A 208 -10.79 -14.04 -6.57
C GLU A 208 -10.29 -15.50 -6.50
N GLU A 209 -9.05 -15.75 -6.91
CA GLU A 209 -8.42 -17.07 -6.80
C GLU A 209 -8.25 -17.52 -5.35
N LEU A 210 -7.78 -16.64 -4.47
CA LEU A 210 -7.69 -16.91 -3.03
C LEU A 210 -9.08 -17.19 -2.42
N SER A 211 -10.10 -16.46 -2.84
CA SER A 211 -11.48 -16.67 -2.41
C SER A 211 -12.04 -18.02 -2.89
N LYS A 212 -11.73 -18.43 -4.13
CA LYS A 212 -12.06 -19.77 -4.65
C LYS A 212 -11.35 -20.87 -3.85
N TYR A 213 -10.06 -20.68 -3.55
CA TYR A 213 -9.29 -21.59 -2.72
C TYR A 213 -9.88 -21.73 -1.31
N ALA A 214 -10.22 -20.62 -0.66
CA ALA A 214 -10.88 -20.62 0.65
C ALA A 214 -12.24 -21.34 0.63
N LYS A 215 -13.06 -21.12 -0.42
CA LYS A 215 -14.32 -21.84 -0.64
C LYS A 215 -14.09 -23.36 -0.73
N ALA A 216 -13.09 -23.79 -1.49
CA ALA A 216 -12.75 -25.20 -1.63
C ALA A 216 -12.31 -25.81 -0.29
N MET A 217 -11.43 -25.12 0.45
CA MET A 217 -10.97 -25.57 1.77
C MET A 217 -12.12 -25.65 2.79
N ALA A 218 -13.00 -24.65 2.83
CA ALA A 218 -14.18 -24.67 3.68
C ALA A 218 -15.12 -25.84 3.33
N LYS A 219 -15.36 -26.07 2.03
CA LYS A 219 -16.18 -27.20 1.56
C LYS A 219 -15.60 -28.55 1.98
N ARG A 220 -14.28 -28.72 1.93
CA ARG A 220 -13.60 -29.99 2.23
C ARG A 220 -13.47 -30.26 3.73
N HIS A 221 -13.22 -29.24 4.55
CA HIS A 221 -12.80 -29.44 5.95
C HIS A 221 -13.70 -28.83 7.02
N ILE A 222 -14.61 -27.93 6.65
CA ILE A 222 -15.47 -27.21 7.60
C ILE A 222 -16.94 -27.59 7.39
N LYS A 223 -17.45 -27.47 6.16
CA LYS A 223 -18.85 -27.74 5.82
C LYS A 223 -19.36 -29.14 6.19
N PRO A 224 -18.57 -30.23 6.08
CA PRO A 224 -19.03 -31.56 6.49
C PRO A 224 -19.32 -31.68 8.00
N GLN A 225 -18.82 -30.75 8.80
CA GLN A 225 -18.97 -30.72 10.26
C GLN A 225 -20.08 -29.76 10.72
N LEU A 226 -20.81 -29.13 9.78
CA LEU A 226 -21.90 -28.22 10.07
C LEU A 226 -23.25 -28.94 9.95
N SER A 227 -24.18 -28.66 10.87
CA SER A 227 -25.56 -29.15 10.76
C SER A 227 -26.29 -28.48 9.59
N ARG A 228 -27.28 -29.16 9.00
CA ARG A 228 -28.05 -28.72 7.79
C ARG A 228 -28.68 -27.32 7.89
N GLN A 229 -28.81 -26.74 9.09
CA GLN A 229 -29.37 -25.40 9.31
C GLN A 229 -28.35 -24.25 9.26
N ALA A 230 -27.03 -24.52 9.21
CA ALA A 230 -26.01 -23.48 9.32
C ALA A 230 -25.52 -22.88 7.98
N ASP A 231 -25.98 -23.39 6.83
CA ASP A 231 -25.50 -22.91 5.52
C ASP A 231 -26.33 -21.70 5.04
N LYS A 232 -25.85 -20.51 5.39
CA LYS A 232 -26.08 -19.30 4.59
C LYS A 232 -24.73 -18.86 4.06
N SER A 233 -24.65 -18.77 2.74
CA SER A 233 -23.45 -18.56 1.92
C SER A 233 -22.44 -17.56 2.51
N LEU A 234 -21.16 -17.73 2.11
CA LEU A 234 -20.14 -16.70 2.38
C LEU A 234 -20.68 -15.35 1.90
N PRO A 235 -20.50 -14.28 2.70
CA PRO A 235 -21.17 -13.00 2.46
C PRO A 235 -20.88 -12.47 1.07
N ALA A 236 -21.93 -11.99 0.39
CA ALA A 236 -21.78 -11.03 -0.69
C ALA A 236 -21.09 -9.78 -0.10
N ILE A 237 -20.08 -9.30 -0.81
CA ILE A 237 -19.16 -8.25 -0.37
C ILE A 237 -19.99 -6.98 -0.07
N ARG A 238 -20.12 -6.64 1.21
CA ARG A 238 -20.48 -5.28 1.63
C ARG A 238 -19.24 -4.68 2.27
N THR A 239 -18.82 -3.59 1.65
CA THR A 239 -17.60 -2.85 1.94
C THR A 239 -17.88 -1.92 3.11
N THR A 240 -17.33 -2.25 4.27
CA THR A 240 -17.16 -1.29 5.35
C THR A 240 -15.73 -1.42 5.83
N ASN A 241 -14.93 -0.39 5.56
CA ASN A 241 -14.09 0.31 6.53
C ASN A 241 -13.13 1.22 5.78
N THR A 242 -13.49 2.49 5.76
CA THR A 242 -12.63 3.63 5.46
C THR A 242 -11.55 3.67 6.55
N LEU A 243 -10.28 3.81 6.15
CA LEU A 243 -9.25 4.32 7.05
C LEU A 243 -9.75 5.70 7.52
N ILE A 244 -10.15 5.84 8.77
CA ILE A 244 -10.54 7.15 9.32
C ILE A 244 -9.24 7.86 9.65
N ILE A 245 -8.68 8.54 8.65
CA ILE A 245 -7.75 9.65 8.92
C ILE A 245 -8.63 10.73 9.57
N PRO A 246 -8.27 11.26 10.76
CA PRO A 246 -9.02 12.36 11.33
C PRO A 246 -9.09 13.51 10.32
N GLU A 247 -10.26 14.15 10.19
CA GLU A 247 -10.45 15.28 9.26
C GLU A 247 -9.54 16.49 9.59
N ALA A 248 -9.03 16.56 10.82
CA ALA A 248 -8.02 17.52 11.24
C ALA A 248 -6.63 16.87 11.36
N ASN A 249 -5.58 17.65 11.07
CA ASN A 249 -4.19 17.26 11.26
C ASN A 249 -3.96 16.83 12.74
N PRO A 250 -3.56 15.58 13.04
CA PRO A 250 -3.46 15.06 14.41
C PRO A 250 -2.38 15.75 15.26
N PHE A 251 -1.53 16.56 14.63
CA PHE A 251 -0.50 17.36 15.29
C PHE A 251 -0.99 18.75 15.73
N MET A 252 -2.24 19.12 15.42
CA MET A 252 -2.84 20.41 15.75
C MET A 252 -3.38 20.46 17.18
N ASP A 253 -4.16 19.45 17.57
CA ASP A 253 -4.83 19.40 18.87
C ASP A 253 -4.13 18.39 19.78
N GLN A 254 -3.69 18.84 20.96
CA GLN A 254 -3.10 17.94 21.94
C GLN A 254 -4.10 16.87 22.37
N ALA A 255 -3.68 15.61 22.37
CA ALA A 255 -4.51 14.49 22.76
C ALA A 255 -3.74 13.56 23.71
N PRO A 256 -4.41 12.94 24.69
CA PRO A 256 -3.74 11.98 25.58
C PRO A 256 -3.15 10.80 24.78
N LEU A 257 -2.09 10.18 25.31
CA LEU A 257 -1.36 9.10 24.64
C LEU A 257 -2.29 7.95 24.21
N GLU A 258 -3.28 7.64 25.05
CA GLU A 258 -4.29 6.64 24.79
C GLU A 258 -5.15 6.98 23.56
N ALA A 259 -5.34 8.25 23.22
CA ALA A 259 -6.03 8.68 22.00
C ALA A 259 -5.16 8.47 20.76
N TRP A 260 -3.86 8.75 20.83
CA TRP A 260 -2.90 8.46 19.75
C TRP A 260 -2.85 6.97 19.43
N GLU A 261 -2.74 6.12 20.45
CA GLU A 261 -2.78 4.67 20.28
C GLU A 261 -4.07 4.20 19.60
N ARG A 262 -5.20 4.88 19.87
CA ARG A 262 -6.49 4.55 19.26
C ARG A 262 -6.59 4.98 17.80
N TRP A 263 -6.08 6.15 17.42
CA TRP A 263 -6.09 6.66 16.04
C TRP A 263 -5.24 5.82 15.09
N PHE A 264 -4.12 5.32 15.58
CA PHE A 264 -3.18 4.52 14.78
C PHE A 264 -3.31 3.01 15.02
N SER A 265 -4.34 2.58 15.76
CA SER A 265 -4.70 1.17 15.92
C SER A 265 -5.65 0.73 14.79
N PRO A 266 -5.32 -0.29 13.99
CA PRO A 266 -6.21 -0.83 12.96
C PRO A 266 -7.43 -1.58 13.53
N TYR A 267 -7.59 -1.63 14.86
CA TYR A 267 -8.65 -2.32 15.55
C TYR A 267 -9.49 -1.36 16.40
N ARG A 268 -10.42 -0.66 15.75
CA ARG A 268 -11.70 -0.17 16.31
C ARG A 268 -12.70 -0.21 15.15
N CYS A 269 -13.73 -1.05 15.14
CA CYS A 269 -14.81 -1.06 16.11
C CYS A 269 -14.81 -2.27 17.04
N GLY A 270 -15.05 -2.01 18.33
CA GLY A 270 -15.63 -3.01 19.22
C GLY A 270 -16.99 -3.43 18.68
N PHE A 271 -17.22 -4.73 18.63
CA PHE A 271 -18.55 -5.27 18.82
C PHE A 271 -18.64 -5.54 20.32
N ASP A 272 -19.43 -4.72 21.01
CA ASP A 272 -20.37 -5.29 21.98
C ASP A 272 -21.50 -5.96 21.19
#